data_AF-A0AA39TAX5-F1
#
_entry.id   AF-A0AA39TAX5-F1
#
_cell.length_a   1.000
_cell.length_b   1.000
_cell.length_c   1.000
_cell.angle_alpha   90.00
_cell.angle_beta   90.00
_cell.angle_gamma   90.00
#
_symmetry.space_group_name_H-M   'P 1'
#
loop_
_entity.id
_entity.type
_entity.pdbx_description
1 polymer ?
#
loop_
_entity_poly.entity_id
_entity_poly.type
_entity_poly.pdbx_seq_one_letter_code
_entity_poly.pdbx_strand_id
1 'polypeptide(L)'
;MICRPFSGDQKIISRYVSHVWRVGIELENVIERGEIERAIKLMMVEKEGEEIRQRAADVKLELQLSVQKGGSSYNSLNELVEFIVPFFGDQNLNVRYVCDVWNVGLELESGKIEKAIRKLMVDREGEEMRKRAKHLKQKVDMSLKEARLLFIPRF
;
A
#
# COMPACT_ATOMS: atom_id res chain seq x y z
N MET A 1 -16.06 -13.53 23.40
CA MET A 1 -14.86 -12.97 24.07
C MET A 1 -15.29 -12.33 25.39
N ILE A 2 -14.50 -12.42 26.46
CA ILE A 2 -14.74 -11.65 27.70
C ILE A 2 -13.67 -10.56 27.76
N CYS A 3 -14.08 -9.30 27.71
CA CYS A 3 -13.20 -8.15 27.61
C CYS A 3 -12.98 -7.53 29.00
N ARG A 4 -11.71 -7.30 29.35
CA ARG A 4 -11.31 -6.42 30.47
C ARG A 4 -10.44 -5.31 29.90
N PRO A 5 -11.03 -4.18 29.45
CA PRO A 5 -10.23 -3.09 28.92
C PRO A 5 -9.40 -2.44 30.05
N PHE A 6 -8.13 -2.15 29.79
CA PHE A 6 -7.25 -1.48 30.75
C PHE A 6 -6.93 -0.05 30.30
N SER A 7 -6.34 0.11 29.12
CA SER A 7 -5.86 1.41 28.63
C SER A 7 -5.94 1.54 27.11
N GLY A 8 -5.86 2.78 26.62
CA GLY A 8 -5.79 3.08 25.19
C GLY A 8 -7.09 2.76 24.45
N ASP A 9 -6.93 2.22 23.25
CA ASP A 9 -8.01 1.83 22.34
C ASP A 9 -8.85 0.64 22.85
N GLN A 10 -8.34 -0.13 23.82
CA GLN A 10 -9.03 -1.29 24.38
C GLN A 10 -10.44 -0.97 24.89
N LYS A 11 -10.67 0.22 25.45
CA LYS A 11 -12.01 0.64 25.92
C LYS A 11 -12.99 0.76 24.74
N ILE A 12 -12.54 1.32 23.62
CA ILE A 12 -13.35 1.45 22.41
C ILE A 12 -13.59 0.08 21.79
N ILE A 13 -12.54 -0.73 21.65
CA ILE A 13 -12.63 -2.09 21.10
C ILE A 13 -13.60 -2.94 21.92
N SER A 14 -13.53 -2.87 23.26
CA SER A 14 -14.43 -3.58 24.16
C SER A 14 -15.90 -3.22 23.92
N ARG A 15 -16.21 -1.93 23.74
CA ARG A 15 -17.57 -1.46 23.44
C ARG A 15 -18.05 -1.93 22.07
N TYR A 16 -17.19 -1.92 21.05
CA TYR A 16 -17.54 -2.49 19.74
C TYR A 16 -17.85 -3.98 19.83
N VAL A 17 -16.99 -4.75 20.49
CA VAL A 17 -17.17 -6.19 20.67
C VAL A 17 -18.47 -6.53 21.38
N SER A 18 -18.81 -5.78 22.44
CA SER A 18 -19.95 -6.08 23.30
C SER A 18 -21.27 -5.49 22.80
N HIS A 19 -21.28 -4.24 22.33
CA HIS A 19 -22.52 -3.52 22.02
C HIS A 19 -22.82 -3.47 20.51
N VAL A 20 -21.79 -3.39 19.67
CA VAL A 20 -21.96 -3.23 18.21
C VAL A 20 -21.99 -4.60 17.53
N TRP A 21 -20.90 -5.36 17.63
CA TRP A 21 -20.77 -6.68 17.02
C TRP A 21 -21.46 -7.76 17.83
N ARG A 22 -21.58 -7.57 19.15
CA ARG A 22 -22.24 -8.51 20.08
C ARG A 22 -21.64 -9.93 20.01
N VAL A 23 -20.31 -10.00 19.89
CA VAL A 23 -19.51 -11.23 19.83
C VAL A 23 -18.72 -11.47 21.12
N GLY A 24 -18.98 -10.66 22.14
CA GLY A 24 -18.42 -10.81 23.47
C GLY A 24 -19.14 -9.98 24.50
N ILE A 25 -18.62 -10.02 25.73
CA ILE A 25 -19.11 -9.25 26.87
C ILE A 25 -17.98 -8.43 27.45
N GLU A 26 -18.30 -7.25 27.99
CA GLU A 26 -17.37 -6.37 28.69
C GLU A 26 -17.55 -6.53 30.19
N LEU A 27 -16.44 -6.72 30.91
CA LEU A 27 -16.43 -6.63 32.37
C LEU A 27 -16.28 -5.16 32.75
N GLU A 28 -17.35 -4.57 33.28
CA GLU A 28 -17.34 -3.19 33.76
C GLU A 28 -16.88 -3.11 35.24
N ASN A 29 -16.27 -1.99 35.62
CA ASN A 29 -15.98 -1.61 37.02
C ASN A 29 -14.94 -2.50 37.76
N VAL A 30 -14.98 -2.46 39.10
CA VAL A 30 -14.13 -3.25 39.99
C VAL A 30 -14.46 -4.72 39.81
N ILE A 31 -13.46 -5.50 39.40
CA ILE A 31 -13.66 -6.91 39.09
C ILE A 31 -13.49 -7.74 40.36
N GLU A 32 -14.60 -8.24 40.85
CA GLU A 32 -14.65 -9.23 41.92
C GLU A 32 -14.73 -10.65 41.34
N ARG A 33 -14.35 -11.65 42.15
CA ARG A 33 -14.39 -13.06 41.74
C ARG A 33 -15.77 -13.49 41.24
N GLY A 34 -16.83 -13.00 41.87
CA GLY A 34 -18.21 -13.31 41.49
C GLY A 34 -18.62 -12.75 40.12
N GLU A 35 -18.11 -11.58 39.73
CA GLU A 35 -18.36 -11.01 38.40
C GLU A 35 -17.70 -11.86 37.30
N ILE A 36 -16.46 -12.29 37.54
CA ILE A 36 -15.76 -13.19 36.62
C ILE A 36 -16.52 -14.51 36.46
N GLU A 37 -16.96 -15.10 37.56
CA GLU A 37 -17.71 -16.36 37.55
C GLU A 37 -19.02 -16.23 36.77
N ARG A 38 -19.79 -15.16 37.00
CA ARG A 38 -21.01 -14.86 36.24
C ARG A 38 -20.73 -14.72 34.75
N ALA A 39 -19.71 -13.94 34.38
CA ALA A 39 -19.34 -13.72 33.00
C ALA A 39 -18.93 -15.02 32.28
N ILE A 40 -18.16 -15.89 32.95
CA ILE A 40 -17.80 -17.21 32.42
C ILE A 40 -19.03 -18.09 32.27
N LYS A 41 -19.90 -18.13 33.29
CA LYS A 41 -21.12 -18.94 33.27
C LYS A 41 -22.07 -18.49 32.15
N LEU A 42 -22.29 -17.19 32.01
CA LEU A 42 -23.07 -16.62 30.92
C LEU A 42 -22.49 -17.04 29.56
N MET A 43 -21.19 -16.85 29.38
CA MET A 43 -20.52 -17.13 28.11
C MET A 43 -20.38 -18.60 27.75
N MET A 44 -20.41 -19.53 28.71
CA MET A 44 -20.11 -20.95 28.47
C MET A 44 -21.32 -21.87 28.66
N VAL A 45 -22.28 -21.50 29.51
CA VAL A 45 -23.39 -22.37 29.94
C VAL A 45 -24.75 -21.81 29.53
N GLU A 46 -24.93 -20.49 29.62
CA GLU A 46 -26.24 -19.88 29.41
C GLU A 46 -26.54 -19.70 27.92
N LYS A 47 -27.85 -19.64 27.59
CA LYS A 47 -28.35 -19.47 26.22
C LYS A 47 -27.85 -18.16 25.59
N GLU A 48 -27.75 -17.09 26.37
CA GLU A 48 -27.22 -15.82 25.89
C GLU A 48 -25.77 -15.96 25.38
N GLY A 49 -24.93 -16.71 26.10
CA GLY A 49 -23.57 -17.01 25.64
C GLY A 49 -23.52 -17.85 24.37
N GLU A 50 -24.48 -18.74 24.16
CA GLU A 50 -24.60 -19.51 22.92
C GLU A 50 -24.87 -18.59 21.72
N GLU A 51 -25.78 -17.63 21.85
CA GLU A 51 -26.07 -16.65 20.80
C GLU A 51 -24.85 -15.78 20.49
N ILE A 52 -24.08 -15.39 21.51
CA ILE A 52 -22.84 -14.64 21.33
C ILE A 52 -21.78 -15.48 20.59
N ARG A 53 -21.63 -16.76 20.95
CA ARG A 53 -20.70 -17.67 20.26
C ARG A 53 -21.12 -17.95 18.82
N GLN A 54 -22.42 -18.08 18.55
CA GLN A 54 -22.93 -18.26 17.20
C GLN A 54 -22.63 -17.04 16.33
N ARG A 55 -22.90 -15.82 16.82
CA ARG A 55 -22.51 -14.59 16.10
C ARG A 55 -21.01 -14.51 15.84
N ALA A 56 -20.19 -14.91 16.81
CA ALA A 56 -18.75 -14.95 16.61
C ALA A 56 -18.33 -15.95 15.52
N ALA A 57 -19.03 -17.08 15.40
CA ALA A 57 -18.82 -18.05 14.33
C ALA A 57 -19.27 -17.51 12.96
N ASP A 58 -20.40 -16.81 12.91
CA ASP A 58 -20.90 -16.18 11.68
C ASP A 58 -19.93 -15.09 11.19
N VAL A 59 -19.46 -14.20 12.08
CA VAL A 59 -18.46 -13.18 11.76
C VAL A 59 -17.14 -13.81 11.29
N LYS A 60 -16.73 -14.94 11.88
CA LYS A 60 -15.55 -15.69 11.41
C LYS A 60 -15.73 -16.17 9.97
N LEU A 61 -16.92 -16.67 9.61
CA LEU A 61 -17.20 -17.10 8.24
C LEU A 61 -17.17 -15.92 7.27
N GLU A 62 -17.80 -14.79 7.60
CA GLU A 62 -17.78 -13.58 6.79
C GLU A 62 -16.35 -13.06 6.56
N LEU A 63 -15.50 -13.06 7.58
CA LEU A 63 -14.08 -12.70 7.46
C LEU A 63 -13.32 -13.66 6.54
N GLN A 64 -13.61 -14.96 6.60
CA GLN A 64 -12.99 -15.93 5.70
C GLN A 64 -13.41 -15.69 4.24
N LEU A 65 -14.67 -15.33 4.00
CA LEU A 65 -15.16 -14.98 2.67
C LEU A 65 -14.58 -13.66 2.16
N SER A 66 -14.39 -12.66 3.03
CA SER A 66 -13.88 -11.35 2.62
C SER A 66 -12.42 -11.39 2.13
N VAL A 67 -11.61 -12.30 2.67
CA VAL A 67 -10.19 -12.46 2.30
C VAL A 67 -9.95 -13.47 1.16
N GLN A 68 -10.95 -14.30 0.84
CA GLN A 68 -10.87 -15.24 -0.30
C GLN A 68 -10.90 -14.50 -1.64
N LYS A 69 -10.46 -15.18 -2.71
CA LYS A 69 -10.46 -14.61 -4.06
C LYS A 69 -11.87 -14.14 -4.46
N GLY A 70 -11.99 -12.87 -4.83
CA GLY A 70 -13.26 -12.21 -5.16
C GLY A 70 -13.99 -11.62 -3.95
N GLY A 71 -13.52 -11.86 -2.73
CA GLY A 71 -14.01 -11.23 -1.50
C GLY A 71 -13.65 -9.73 -1.43
N SER A 72 -14.35 -9.00 -0.57
CA SER A 72 -14.21 -7.54 -0.48
C SER A 72 -12.81 -7.09 -0.08
N SER A 73 -12.23 -7.64 0.99
CA SER A 73 -10.87 -7.31 1.44
C SER A 73 -9.82 -7.71 0.41
N TYR A 74 -10.00 -8.85 -0.27
CA TYR A 74 -9.14 -9.28 -1.38
C TYR A 74 -9.17 -8.27 -2.53
N ASN A 75 -10.37 -7.83 -2.94
CA ASN A 75 -10.53 -6.86 -4.04
C ASN A 75 -9.95 -5.50 -3.66
N SER A 76 -10.24 -4.97 -2.47
CA SER A 76 -9.68 -3.69 -2.00
C SER A 76 -8.16 -3.72 -1.92
N LEU A 77 -7.56 -4.85 -1.52
CA LEU A 77 -6.11 -4.98 -1.54
C LEU A 77 -5.55 -4.98 -2.96
N ASN A 78 -6.19 -5.67 -3.92
CA ASN A 78 -5.75 -5.64 -5.31
C ASN A 78 -5.90 -4.25 -5.92
N GLU A 79 -7.01 -3.54 -5.67
CA GLU A 79 -7.19 -2.15 -6.07
C GLU A 79 -6.10 -1.26 -5.48
N LEU A 80 -5.75 -1.44 -4.20
CA LEU A 80 -4.64 -0.73 -3.58
C LEU A 80 -3.31 -1.06 -4.26
N VAL A 81 -3.04 -2.33 -4.55
CA VAL A 81 -1.84 -2.76 -5.27
C VAL A 81 -1.79 -2.09 -6.65
N GLU A 82 -2.87 -2.14 -7.42
CA GLU A 82 -2.98 -1.46 -8.71
C GLU A 82 -2.81 0.06 -8.60
N PHE A 83 -3.27 0.66 -7.49
CA PHE A 83 -3.12 2.09 -7.21
C PHE A 83 -1.70 2.49 -6.80
N ILE A 84 -0.92 1.62 -6.15
CA ILE A 84 0.47 1.93 -5.71
C ILE A 84 1.56 1.41 -6.67
N VAL A 85 1.24 0.42 -7.50
CA VAL A 85 2.07 -0.03 -8.63
C VAL A 85 2.33 1.06 -9.72
N PRO A 86 1.62 2.21 -9.83
CA PRO A 86 1.97 3.30 -10.74
C PRO A 86 3.33 3.96 -10.46
N PHE A 87 4.02 3.61 -9.36
CA PHE A 87 5.43 3.95 -9.13
C PHE A 87 6.41 3.17 -10.05
N PHE A 88 5.88 2.24 -10.87
CA PHE A 88 6.57 1.64 -12.04
C PHE A 88 6.00 2.16 -13.39
N GLY A 89 4.88 2.89 -13.38
CA GLY A 89 4.24 3.42 -14.58
C GLY A 89 5.03 4.59 -15.18
N ASP A 90 5.58 5.45 -14.33
CA ASP A 90 6.55 6.47 -14.73
C ASP A 90 7.85 5.84 -15.23
N GLN A 91 8.30 4.68 -14.74
CA GLN A 91 9.45 3.99 -15.33
C GLN A 91 9.16 3.51 -16.75
N ASN A 92 8.00 2.89 -17.00
CA ASN A 92 7.62 2.51 -18.36
C ASN A 92 7.50 3.73 -19.28
N LEU A 93 6.88 4.81 -18.80
CA LEU A 93 6.74 6.05 -19.57
C LEU A 93 8.11 6.74 -19.77
N ASN A 94 8.94 6.85 -18.74
CA ASN A 94 10.29 7.44 -18.80
C ASN A 94 11.20 6.61 -19.71
N VAL A 95 11.16 5.28 -19.63
CA VAL A 95 11.86 4.38 -20.56
C VAL A 95 11.37 4.64 -21.98
N ARG A 96 10.05 4.77 -22.21
CA ARG A 96 9.51 5.09 -23.53
C ARG A 96 9.93 6.46 -24.04
N TYR A 97 9.94 7.50 -23.20
CA TYR A 97 10.45 8.81 -23.58
C TYR A 97 11.95 8.76 -23.87
N VAL A 98 12.73 8.09 -23.04
CA VAL A 98 14.19 7.94 -23.21
C VAL A 98 14.53 7.16 -24.48
N CYS A 99 13.82 6.08 -24.77
CA CYS A 99 14.09 5.19 -25.90
C CYS A 99 13.43 5.69 -27.20
N ASP A 100 12.12 5.98 -27.19
CA ASP A 100 11.34 6.22 -28.40
C ASP A 100 11.28 7.70 -28.80
N VAL A 101 11.18 8.60 -27.81
CA VAL A 101 10.97 10.05 -28.08
C VAL A 101 12.31 10.77 -28.17
N TRP A 102 13.09 10.74 -27.10
CA TRP A 102 14.40 11.39 -27.02
C TRP A 102 15.48 10.59 -27.71
N ASN A 103 15.33 9.26 -27.79
CA ASN A 103 16.30 8.35 -28.40
C ASN A 103 17.72 8.55 -27.82
N VAL A 104 17.81 8.62 -26.49
CA VAL A 104 19.06 8.86 -25.75
C VAL A 104 19.47 7.69 -24.85
N GLY A 105 18.67 6.63 -24.82
CA GLY A 105 18.95 5.44 -24.02
C GLY A 105 18.30 4.19 -24.58
N LEU A 106 18.43 3.11 -23.81
CA LEU A 106 17.98 1.77 -24.14
C LEU A 106 17.27 1.18 -22.92
N GLU A 107 16.22 0.40 -23.15
CA GLU A 107 15.61 -0.41 -22.13
C GLU A 107 16.54 -1.58 -21.76
N LEU A 108 16.71 -1.81 -20.45
CA LEU A 108 17.57 -2.87 -19.96
C LEU A 108 16.74 -4.13 -19.68
N GLU A 109 16.97 -5.16 -20.48
CA GLU A 109 16.38 -6.48 -20.25
C GLU A 109 17.17 -7.26 -19.18
N SER A 110 16.45 -7.98 -18.32
CA SER A 110 17.06 -8.85 -17.30
C SER A 110 18.01 -9.87 -17.94
N GLY A 111 19.23 -9.98 -17.41
CA GLY A 111 20.26 -10.90 -17.91
C GLY A 111 21.01 -10.46 -19.17
N LYS A 112 20.74 -9.26 -19.73
CA LYS A 112 21.38 -8.76 -20.97
C LYS A 112 22.31 -7.54 -20.79
N ILE A 113 22.83 -7.34 -19.58
CA ILE A 113 23.64 -6.15 -19.22
C ILE A 113 24.87 -5.97 -20.13
N GLU A 114 25.65 -7.04 -20.39
CA GLU A 114 26.84 -6.93 -21.24
C GLU A 114 26.49 -6.47 -22.66
N LYS A 115 25.40 -7.01 -23.24
CA LYS A 115 24.92 -6.62 -24.56
C LYS A 115 24.50 -5.16 -24.60
N ALA A 116 23.80 -4.69 -23.56
CA ALA A 116 23.40 -3.28 -23.44
C ALA A 116 24.62 -2.35 -23.36
N ILE A 117 25.65 -2.71 -22.59
CA ILE A 117 26.90 -1.93 -22.50
C ILE A 117 27.61 -1.87 -23.85
N ARG A 118 27.75 -3.00 -24.56
CA ARG A 118 28.38 -3.03 -25.89
C ARG A 118 27.61 -2.14 -26.88
N LYS A 119 26.28 -2.28 -26.93
CA LYS A 119 25.42 -1.47 -27.80
C LYS A 119 25.53 0.02 -27.48
N LEU A 120 25.58 0.37 -26.20
CA LEU A 120 25.70 1.76 -25.79
C LEU A 120 27.08 2.31 -26.09
N MET A 121 28.16 1.58 -25.82
CA MET A 121 29.54 2.10 -25.85
C MET A 121 30.23 1.99 -27.21
N VAL A 122 30.00 0.91 -27.94
CA VAL A 122 30.77 0.52 -29.13
C VAL A 122 29.99 0.77 -30.41
N ASP A 123 28.70 0.46 -30.41
CA ASP A 123 27.91 0.49 -31.65
C ASP A 123 27.58 1.92 -32.09
N ARG A 124 27.41 2.10 -33.42
CA ARG A 124 27.03 3.38 -34.03
C ARG A 124 25.74 3.93 -33.43
N GLU A 125 24.78 3.07 -33.11
CA GLU A 125 23.51 3.47 -32.49
C GLU A 125 23.73 4.13 -31.11
N GLY A 126 24.60 3.56 -30.28
CA GLY A 126 24.98 4.14 -28.99
C GLY A 126 25.78 5.44 -29.12
N GLU A 127 26.58 5.59 -30.18
CA GLU A 127 27.24 6.86 -30.50
C GLU A 127 26.22 7.98 -30.80
N GLU A 128 25.21 7.68 -31.61
CA GLU A 128 24.13 8.62 -31.95
C GLU A 128 23.28 9.01 -30.72
N MET A 129 22.97 8.04 -29.83
CA MET A 129 22.30 8.32 -28.56
C MET A 129 23.09 9.32 -27.70
N ARG A 130 24.41 9.13 -27.58
CA ARG A 130 25.28 10.07 -26.84
C ARG A 130 25.34 11.45 -27.49
N LYS A 131 25.36 11.54 -28.82
CA LYS A 131 25.31 12.84 -29.53
C LYS A 131 24.02 13.57 -29.22
N ARG A 132 22.87 12.88 -29.28
CA ARG A 132 21.56 13.44 -28.92
C ARG A 132 21.50 13.89 -27.46
N ALA A 133 22.02 13.07 -26.53
CA ALA A 133 22.08 13.43 -25.11
C ALA A 133 22.92 14.69 -24.87
N LYS A 134 24.08 14.82 -25.54
CA LYS A 134 24.92 16.03 -25.47
C LYS A 134 24.19 17.26 -26.04
N HIS A 135 23.48 17.10 -27.15
CA HIS A 135 22.70 18.19 -27.75
C HIS A 135 21.56 18.66 -26.85
N LEU A 136 20.81 17.73 -26.26
CA LEU A 136 19.76 18.05 -25.28
C LEU A 136 20.34 18.78 -24.07
N LYS A 137 21.48 18.35 -23.55
CA LYS A 137 22.18 19.04 -22.47
C LYS A 137 22.53 20.48 -22.84
N GLN A 138 23.10 20.70 -24.03
CA GLN A 138 23.43 22.05 -24.51
C GLN A 138 22.20 22.95 -24.61
N LYS A 139 21.08 22.41 -25.11
CA LYS A 139 19.81 23.16 -25.15
C LYS A 139 19.34 23.58 -23.77
N VAL A 140 19.36 22.67 -22.80
CA VAL A 140 19.00 22.96 -21.41
C VAL A 140 19.93 24.03 -20.83
N ASP A 141 21.24 23.92 -21.03
CA ASP A 141 22.21 24.89 -20.55
C ASP A 141 21.99 26.29 -21.15
N MET A 142 21.62 26.39 -22.44
CA MET A 142 21.27 27.66 -23.08
C MET A 142 19.97 28.25 -22.50
N SER A 143 18.91 27.45 -22.39
CA SER A 143 17.64 27.91 -21.83
C SER A 143 17.76 28.35 -20.38
N LEU A 144 18.59 27.69 -19.57
CA LEU A 144 18.86 28.10 -18.19
C LEU A 144 19.63 29.43 -18.12
N LYS A 145 20.56 29.68 -19.05
CA LYS A 145 21.25 30.97 -19.16
C LYS A 145 20.30 32.10 -19.56
N GLU A 146 19.42 31.86 -20.54
CA GLU A 146 18.39 32.82 -20.96
C GLU A 146 17.41 33.14 -19.84
N ALA A 147 16.90 32.12 -19.14
CA ALA A 147 16.03 32.31 -17.99
C ALA A 147 16.74 33.13 -16.90
N ARG A 148 18.02 32.84 -16.62
CA ARG A 148 18.80 33.62 -15.65
C ARG A 148 18.95 35.08 -16.09
N LEU A 149 19.15 35.38 -17.38
CA LEU A 149 19.23 36.75 -17.90
C LEU A 149 17.90 37.51 -17.83
N LEU A 150 16.77 36.82 -17.97
CA LEU A 150 15.42 37.40 -17.86
C LEU A 150 15.02 37.72 -16.41
N PHE A 151 15.60 37.04 -15.43
CA PHE A 151 15.28 37.17 -14.00
C PHE A 151 16.35 37.92 -13.17
N ILE A 152 17.35 38.55 -13.79
CA ILE A 152 18.18 39.55 -13.08
C ILE A 152 17.37 40.85 -12.97
N PRO A 153 17.08 41.37 -11.76
CA PRO A 153 16.50 42.70 -11.63
C PRO A 153 17.49 43.70 -12.20
N ARG A 154 17.12 44.41 -13.29
CA ARG A 154 17.88 45.56 -13.76
C ARG A 154 17.69 46.68 -12.73
N PHE A 155 18.67 46.85 -11.84
CA PHE A 155 18.87 48.09 -11.09
C PHE A 155 19.47 49.15 -12.00
#